data_AF-A0A1H3KA89-F1
#
_entry.id   AF-A0A1H3KA89-F1
#
_cell.length_a   1.000
_cell.length_b   1.000
_cell.length_c   1.000
_cell.angle_alpha   90.00
_cell.angle_beta   90.00
_cell.angle_gamma   90.00
#
_symmetry.space_group_name_H-M   'P 1'
#
loop_
_entity.id
_entity.type
_entity.pdbx_description
1 polymer ?
#
loop_
_entity_poly.entity_id
_entity_poly.type
_entity_poly.pdbx_seq_one_letter_code
_entity_poly.pdbx_strand_id
1 'polypeptide(L)'
;MLQSMICPGRYVQGRDALSVLDEELARLGRCALAVCDPFVYDNLLESEIRPRLGDRTEIRFERFVVRGTVLPALVGAKQDRPARNRTRPCAGATLPQDPVE
;
A
#
# COMPACT_ATOMS: atom_id res chain seq x y z
N MET A 1 11.31 30.52 15.27
CA MET A 1 10.80 29.71 14.13
C MET A 1 10.59 28.30 14.64
N LEU A 2 9.36 27.77 14.57
CA LEU A 2 9.06 26.39 14.97
C LEU A 2 9.15 25.50 13.73
N GLN A 3 10.09 24.55 13.74
CA GLN A 3 10.20 23.52 12.71
C GLN A 3 9.55 22.24 13.26
N SER A 4 8.45 21.80 12.65
CA SER A 4 7.82 20.52 12.98
C SER A 4 8.24 19.46 11.95
N MET A 5 8.64 18.30 12.44
CA MET A 5 8.98 17.15 11.62
C MET A 5 7.83 16.16 11.66
N ILE A 6 7.27 15.80 10.49
CA ILE A 6 6.30 14.72 10.37
C ILE A 6 7.06 13.46 9.99
N CYS A 7 7.18 12.55 10.95
CA CYS A 7 7.75 11.23 10.72
C CYS A 7 6.64 10.20 10.56
N PRO A 8 6.84 9.15 9.75
CA PRO A 8 5.93 8.00 9.74
C PRO A 8 5.90 7.36 11.13
N GLY A 9 4.71 6.93 11.57
CA GLY A 9 4.58 6.23 12.85
C GLY A 9 5.38 4.92 12.91
N ARG A 10 5.66 4.31 11.75
CA ARG A 10 6.61 3.20 11.60
C ARG A 10 7.12 3.12 10.16
N TYR A 11 8.40 2.88 10.00
CA TYR A 11 9.05 2.63 8.71
C TYR A 11 10.00 1.45 8.87
N VAL A 12 9.87 0.45 8.00
CA VAL A 12 10.67 -0.79 8.03
C VAL A 12 11.51 -0.82 6.77
N GLN A 13 12.83 -0.91 6.93
CA GLN A 13 13.79 -0.98 5.83
C GLN A 13 14.85 -2.03 6.14
N GLY A 14 15.25 -2.77 5.12
CA GLY A 14 16.30 -3.77 5.22
C GLY A 14 16.13 -4.87 4.19
N ARG A 15 17.15 -5.72 4.08
CA ARG A 15 17.00 -7.01 3.39
C ARG A 15 15.89 -7.78 4.11
N ASP A 16 14.97 -8.36 3.35
CA ASP A 16 13.81 -9.11 3.86
C ASP A 16 12.79 -8.28 4.66
N ALA A 17 12.72 -6.96 4.49
CA ALA A 17 11.70 -6.12 5.14
C ALA A 17 10.25 -6.59 4.90
N LEU A 18 9.99 -7.26 3.78
CA LEU A 18 8.67 -7.83 3.50
C LEU A 18 8.30 -8.99 4.44
N SER A 19 9.26 -9.64 5.10
CA SER A 19 8.99 -10.78 5.99
C SER A 19 8.12 -10.42 7.21
N VAL A 20 8.12 -9.15 7.62
CA VAL A 20 7.31 -8.66 8.74
C VAL A 20 5.98 -8.03 8.29
N LEU A 21 5.67 -8.05 6.98
CA LEU A 21 4.52 -7.35 6.41
C LEU A 21 3.19 -7.81 7.03
N ASP A 22 3.01 -9.12 7.25
CA ASP A 22 1.81 -9.66 7.88
C ASP A 22 1.60 -9.15 9.31
N GLU A 23 2.67 -9.12 10.11
CA GLU A 23 2.65 -8.59 11.48
C GLU A 23 2.32 -7.10 11.50
N GLU A 24 2.92 -6.32 10.59
CA GLU A 24 2.65 -4.88 10.47
C GLU A 24 1.22 -4.58 10.05
N LEU A 25 0.67 -5.36 9.12
CA LEU A 25 -0.72 -5.22 8.68
C LEU A 25 -1.69 -5.56 9.80
N ALA A 26 -1.46 -6.67 10.52
CA ALA A 26 -2.30 -7.10 11.63
C ALA A 26 -2.36 -6.06 12.75
N ARG A 27 -1.27 -5.30 12.97
CA ARG A 27 -1.24 -4.18 13.93
C ARG A 27 -2.17 -3.03 13.53
N LEU A 28 -2.38 -2.82 12.24
CA LEU A 28 -3.28 -1.78 11.71
C LEU A 28 -4.73 -2.25 11.63
N GLY A 29 -4.97 -3.54 11.41
CA GLY A 29 -6.32 -4.10 11.41
C GLY A 29 -6.39 -5.48 10.76
N ARG A 30 -7.61 -6.04 10.72
CA ARG A 30 -7.85 -7.40 10.16
C ARG A 30 -8.14 -7.42 8.66
N CYS A 31 -8.39 -6.26 8.06
CA CYS A 31 -8.72 -6.15 6.64
C CYS A 31 -7.87 -5.03 6.02
N ALA A 32 -7.29 -5.31 4.85
CA ALA A 32 -6.50 -4.35 4.10
C ALA A 32 -6.83 -4.39 2.61
N LEU A 33 -6.69 -3.23 1.97
CA LEU A 33 -6.75 -3.09 0.52
C LEU A 33 -5.34 -2.75 0.03
N ALA A 34 -4.75 -3.66 -0.74
CA ALA A 34 -3.47 -3.48 -1.39
C ALA A 34 -3.68 -2.96 -2.82
N VAL A 35 -3.18 -1.76 -3.08
CA VAL A 35 -3.24 -1.14 -4.40
C VAL A 35 -1.90 -1.33 -5.09
N CYS A 36 -1.85 -2.21 -6.08
CA CYS A 36 -0.61 -2.55 -6.77
C CYS A 36 -0.56 -1.89 -8.14
N ASP A 37 0.62 -1.38 -8.51
CA ASP A 37 0.87 -1.06 -9.90
C ASP A 37 0.85 -2.34 -10.77
N PRO A 38 0.73 -2.20 -12.11
CA PRO A 38 0.63 -3.34 -13.01
C PRO A 38 1.84 -4.26 -12.96
N PHE A 39 3.05 -3.71 -12.79
CA PHE A 39 4.26 -4.52 -12.77
C PHE A 39 4.34 -5.36 -11.50
N VAL A 40 4.08 -4.77 -10.34
CA VAL A 40 4.01 -5.49 -9.06
C VAL A 40 2.93 -6.55 -9.10
N TYR A 41 1.73 -6.20 -9.59
CA TYR A 41 0.61 -7.13 -9.66
C TYR A 41 0.93 -8.35 -10.54
N ASP A 42 1.53 -8.14 -11.71
CA ASP A 42 1.78 -9.20 -12.68
C ASP A 42 3.03 -10.03 -12.39
N ASN A 43 4.06 -9.46 -11.75
CA ASN A 43 5.38 -10.10 -11.66
C ASN A 43 5.82 -10.43 -10.22
N LEU A 44 5.38 -9.64 -9.23
CA LEU A 44 5.91 -9.72 -7.86
C LEU A 44 4.86 -10.18 -6.84
N LEU A 45 3.58 -10.06 -7.17
CA LEU A 45 2.50 -10.35 -6.23
C LEU A 45 2.56 -11.80 -5.75
N GLU A 46 2.58 -12.76 -6.67
CA GLU A 46 2.54 -14.19 -6.34
C GLU A 46 3.89 -14.73 -5.83
N SER A 47 5.00 -14.23 -6.36
CA SER A 47 6.35 -14.72 -6.06
C SER A 47 6.94 -14.13 -4.78
N GLU A 48 6.73 -12.85 -4.53
CA GLU A 48 7.39 -12.13 -3.44
C GLU A 48 6.41 -11.68 -2.35
N ILE A 49 5.23 -11.18 -2.71
CA ILE A 49 4.35 -10.53 -1.72
C ILE A 49 3.47 -11.56 -1.00
N ARG A 50 2.75 -12.40 -1.75
CA ARG A 50 1.80 -13.40 -1.20
C ARG A 50 2.42 -14.37 -0.21
N PRO A 51 3.61 -14.95 -0.46
CA PRO A 51 4.21 -15.92 0.47
C PRO A 51 4.57 -15.33 1.83
N ARG A 52 4.69 -14.01 1.93
CA ARG A 52 5.04 -13.28 3.16
C ARG A 52 3.81 -12.78 3.93
N LEU A 53 2.62 -13.01 3.38
CA LEU A 53 1.35 -12.72 4.02
C LEU A 53 0.84 -14.01 4.67
N GLY A 54 0.59 -13.94 5.97
CA GLY A 54 -0.01 -15.03 6.73
C GLY A 54 -1.53 -14.89 6.76
N ASP A 55 -2.15 -15.62 7.69
CA ASP A 55 -3.61 -15.65 7.84
C ASP A 55 -4.14 -14.56 8.80
N ARG A 56 -3.29 -13.62 9.25
CA ARG A 56 -3.65 -12.63 10.27
C ARG A 56 -4.53 -11.51 9.71
N THR A 57 -4.44 -11.24 8.40
CA THR A 57 -5.11 -10.13 7.73
C THR A 57 -5.75 -10.58 6.43
N GLU A 58 -7.03 -10.26 6.24
CA GLU A 58 -7.71 -10.41 4.95
C GLU A 58 -7.28 -9.28 4.01
N ILE A 59 -6.65 -9.64 2.89
CA ILE A 59 -6.07 -8.67 1.95
C ILE A 59 -6.71 -8.82 0.58
N ARG A 60 -7.31 -7.74 0.09
CA ARG A 60 -7.78 -7.63 -1.28
C ARG A 60 -6.75 -6.89 -2.12
N PHE A 61 -6.36 -7.48 -3.24
CA PHE A 61 -5.43 -6.88 -4.19
C PHE A 61 -6.17 -6.28 -5.37
N GLU A 62 -5.93 -5.01 -5.64
CA GLU A 62 -6.47 -4.31 -6.79
C GLU A 62 -5.33 -3.80 -7.68
N ARG A 63 -5.40 -4.16 -8.97
CA ARG A 63 -4.48 -3.65 -9.98
C ARG A 63 -4.88 -2.22 -10.34
N PHE A 64 -3.94 -1.30 -10.20
CA PHE A 64 -4.17 0.11 -10.44
C PHE A 64 -3.22 0.65 -11.50
N VAL A 65 -3.77 1.10 -12.61
CA VAL A 65 -3.03 1.76 -13.70
C VAL A 65 -3.22 3.26 -13.54
N VAL A 66 -2.15 4.00 -13.29
CA VAL A 66 -2.19 5.47 -13.31
C VAL A 66 -2.39 5.93 -14.75
N ARG A 67 -3.60 6.36 -15.10
CA ARG A 67 -3.86 7.18 -16.30
C ARG A 67 -4.20 8.59 -15.81
N GLY A 68 -3.26 9.54 -15.88
CA GLY A 68 -3.49 10.99 -15.63
C GLY A 68 -4.49 11.35 -14.53
N THR A 69 -3.99 11.72 -13.34
CA THR A 69 -4.73 12.25 -12.17
C THR A 69 -5.91 11.36 -11.71
N VAL A 70 -5.67 10.40 -10.80
CA VAL A 70 -6.76 9.49 -10.35
C VAL A 70 -6.73 9.19 -8.85
N LEU A 71 -7.39 10.04 -8.07
CA LEU A 71 -7.93 9.66 -6.76
C LEU A 71 -9.36 9.06 -6.79
N PRO A 72 -10.26 9.34 -7.76
CA PRO A 72 -11.67 8.92 -7.61
C PRO A 72 -11.92 7.42 -7.89
N ALA A 73 -11.10 6.73 -8.67
CA ALA A 73 -11.34 5.32 -9.00
C ALA A 73 -11.27 4.37 -7.79
N LEU A 74 -10.47 4.70 -6.76
CA LEU A 74 -10.32 3.89 -5.54
C LEU A 74 -11.39 4.17 -4.47
N VAL A 75 -12.31 5.11 -4.70
CA VAL A 75 -13.38 5.45 -3.75
C VAL A 75 -14.62 4.57 -3.99
N GLY A 76 -14.88 4.16 -5.23
CA GLY A 76 -16.06 3.34 -5.58
C GLY A 76 -16.03 1.91 -5.03
N ALA A 77 -14.85 1.31 -4.83
CA ALA A 77 -14.73 -0.06 -4.31
C ALA A 77 -14.91 -0.18 -2.77
N LYS A 78 -15.03 0.95 -2.05
CA LYS A 78 -15.15 0.99 -0.58
C LYS A 78 -16.60 1.08 -0.07
N GLN A 79 -17.59 1.08 -0.94
CA GLN A 79 -18.95 1.46 -0.53
C GLN A 79 -19.75 0.36 0.19
N ASP A 80 -19.24 -0.88 0.31
CA ASP A 80 -19.98 -1.97 0.95
C ASP A 80 -19.46 -2.43 2.33
N ARG A 81 -18.28 -1.97 2.78
CA ARG A 81 -17.86 -2.02 4.21
C ARG A 81 -16.78 -0.98 4.48
N PRO A 82 -16.74 -0.33 5.66
CA PRO A 82 -15.73 0.69 5.95
C PRO A 82 -14.35 0.04 6.15
N ALA A 83 -13.62 -0.20 5.06
CA ALA A 83 -12.22 -0.57 5.13
C ALA A 83 -11.41 0.63 5.65
N ARG A 84 -10.93 0.54 6.89
CA ARG A 84 -10.36 1.69 7.62
C ARG A 84 -8.93 2.02 7.20
N ASN A 85 -8.15 1.06 6.67
CA ASN A 85 -6.72 1.28 6.38
C ASN A 85 -6.34 0.89 4.95
N ARG A 86 -5.65 1.81 4.26
CA ARG A 86 -5.11 1.63 2.89
C ARG A 86 -3.62 1.29 3.01
N THR A 87 -3.18 0.20 2.42
CA THR A 87 -1.76 -0.09 2.22
C THR A 87 -1.43 0.01 0.73
N ARG A 88 -0.37 0.76 0.41
CA ARG A 88 0.09 1.00 -0.97
C ARG A 88 1.45 0.33 -1.15
N PRO A 89 1.57 -0.81 -1.84
CA PRO A 89 2.83 -1.24 -2.42
C PRO A 89 3.16 -0.36 -3.64
N CYS A 90 4.32 0.29 -3.65
CA CYS A 90 4.79 1.08 -4.78
C CYS A 90 6.02 0.42 -5.41
N ALA A 91 5.97 0.11 -6.71
CA ALA A 91 7.12 0.25 -7.60
C ALA A 91 7.07 1.65 -8.25
N GLY A 92 8.05 2.50 -7.94
CA GLY A 92 8.64 3.51 -8.84
C GLY A 92 7.83 4.69 -9.40
N ALA A 93 6.50 4.76 -9.37
CA ALA A 93 5.79 5.87 -10.02
C ALA A 93 4.39 6.16 -9.44
N THR A 94 4.25 6.58 -8.18
CA THR A 94 2.99 7.22 -7.72
C THR A 94 3.18 8.11 -6.47
N LEU A 95 4.10 9.06 -6.54
CA LEU A 95 4.02 10.26 -5.69
C LEU A 95 3.77 11.44 -6.62
N PRO A 96 2.70 12.24 -6.44
CA PRO A 96 2.60 13.52 -7.11
C PRO A 96 3.79 14.36 -6.62
N GLN A 97 4.69 14.70 -7.54
CA GLN A 97 5.69 15.73 -7.33
C GLN A 97 5.00 17.04 -7.70
N ASP A 98 4.79 17.92 -6.74
CA ASP A 98 4.37 19.29 -7.04
C ASP A 98 5.50 19.98 -7.82
N PRO A 99 5.21 20.76 -8.87
CA PRO A 99 6.24 21.51 -9.58
C PRO A 99 6.84 22.54 -8.62
N VAL A 100 8.18 22.50 -8.50
CA VAL A 100 8.96 23.49 -7.79
C VAL A 100 9.06 24.72 -8.70
N GLU A 101 8.49 25.86 -8.27
CA GLU A 101 8.80 27.20 -8.80
C GLU A 101 10.22 27.64 -8.42
#